data_AF-A0A517SBH2-F1
#
_entry.id   AF-A0A517SBH2-F1
#
_cell.length_a   1.000
_cell.length_b   1.000
_cell.length_c   1.000
_cell.angle_alpha   90.00
_cell.angle_beta   90.00
_cell.angle_gamma   90.00
#
_symmetry.space_group_name_H-M   'P 1'
#
loop_
_entity.id
_entity.type
_entity.pdbx_description
1 polymer ?
#
loop_
_entity_poly.entity_id
_entity_poly.type
_entity_poly.pdbx_seq_one_letter_code
_entity_poly.pdbx_strand_id
1 'polypeptide(L)'
;MQTCTTKGGILSVCITTLLLLDHVRSDDRPPAKAPEKQPPSLAEARARAQLLHETLHSTLHVVHRDFYREDDGLPIPAASMTRVFRHLEEEQGVVLRWLAVDGEAMNVDHKARDDFERAAVKAIQADQKPFESREGGVYRRAAAITLRSECLKCHVPNRKSLEDRFAGLIISMPFAAGE
;
A
#
# COMPACT_ATOMS: atom_id res chain seq x y z
N MET A 1 17.67 -92.33 -4.97
CA MET A 1 19.06 -92.68 -4.59
C MET A 1 20.00 -91.95 -5.53
N GLN A 2 21.08 -91.40 -4.96
CA GLN A 2 22.26 -90.81 -5.59
C GLN A 2 22.15 -89.42 -6.26
N THR A 3 22.71 -88.50 -5.48
CA THR A 3 23.29 -87.19 -5.73
C THR A 3 24.47 -87.19 -6.71
N CYS A 4 24.89 -85.96 -7.08
CA CYS A 4 26.20 -85.43 -7.55
C CYS A 4 26.10 -84.90 -8.99
N THR A 5 26.53 -83.71 -9.39
CA THR A 5 27.45 -82.69 -8.82
C THR A 5 27.28 -81.43 -9.68
N THR A 6 27.33 -80.20 -9.16
CA THR A 6 27.98 -79.07 -9.89
C THR A 6 28.27 -77.86 -9.01
N LYS A 7 29.43 -77.26 -9.24
CA LYS A 7 30.00 -76.07 -8.60
C LYS A 7 29.40 -74.78 -9.16
N GLY A 8 29.44 -73.71 -8.36
CA GLY A 8 29.51 -72.32 -8.82
C GLY A 8 28.33 -71.45 -8.40
N GLY A 9 28.59 -70.40 -7.63
CA GLY A 9 27.56 -69.44 -7.24
C GLY A 9 28.09 -68.31 -6.37
N ILE A 10 28.31 -67.18 -7.02
CA ILE A 10 28.61 -65.85 -6.46
C ILE A 10 27.54 -65.48 -5.43
N LEU A 11 27.92 -65.03 -4.23
CA LEU A 11 26.96 -64.43 -3.29
C LEU A 11 27.27 -62.95 -3.08
N SER A 12 26.36 -62.15 -3.64
CA SER A 12 26.24 -60.70 -3.52
C SER A 12 25.86 -60.31 -2.09
N VAL A 13 26.59 -59.36 -1.51
CA VAL A 13 26.34 -58.78 -0.19
C VAL A 13 25.17 -57.79 -0.28
N CYS A 14 24.03 -58.14 0.29
CA CYS A 14 22.91 -57.21 0.47
C CYS A 14 23.12 -56.40 1.76
N ILE A 15 23.46 -55.13 1.61
CA ILE A 15 23.50 -54.13 2.68
C ILE A 15 22.06 -53.77 3.05
N THR A 16 21.62 -54.15 4.25
CA THR A 16 20.32 -53.78 4.81
C THR A 16 20.45 -52.40 5.48
N THR A 17 20.16 -51.33 4.73
CA THR A 17 20.06 -49.97 5.28
C THR A 17 18.75 -49.83 6.04
N LEU A 18 18.83 -49.74 7.36
CA LEU A 18 17.72 -49.39 8.26
C LEU A 18 17.35 -47.91 8.03
N LEU A 19 16.35 -47.64 7.21
CA LEU A 19 15.72 -46.32 7.09
C LEU A 19 14.67 -46.18 8.19
N LEU A 20 15.00 -45.43 9.24
CA LEU A 20 14.02 -44.82 10.14
C LEU A 20 13.26 -43.75 9.33
N LEU A 21 12.10 -44.12 8.79
CA LEU A 21 11.11 -43.13 8.34
C LEU A 21 10.47 -42.53 9.60
N ASP A 22 10.98 -41.40 10.05
CA ASP A 22 10.20 -40.48 10.87
C ASP A 22 9.00 -40.03 10.02
N HIS A 23 7.82 -40.59 10.35
CA HIS A 23 6.54 -40.10 9.84
C HIS A 23 6.37 -38.64 10.24
N VAL A 24 6.70 -37.71 9.33
CA VAL A 24 6.03 -36.42 9.26
C VAL A 24 4.54 -36.71 9.10
N ARG A 25 3.81 -36.61 10.21
CA ARG A 25 2.36 -36.45 10.19
C ARG A 25 2.10 -35.11 9.52
N SER A 26 1.64 -35.13 8.27
CA SER A 26 0.84 -34.00 7.77
C SER A 26 -0.28 -33.79 8.77
N ASP A 27 -0.30 -32.64 9.43
CA ASP A 27 -1.47 -32.20 10.19
C ASP A 27 -2.54 -31.87 9.15
N ASP A 28 -3.39 -32.85 8.81
CA ASP A 28 -4.55 -32.71 7.91
C ASP A 28 -5.66 -31.83 8.51
N ARG A 29 -5.33 -31.01 9.51
CA ARG A 29 -6.24 -30.04 10.11
C ARG A 29 -6.49 -28.94 9.07
N PRO A 30 -7.75 -28.66 8.72
CA PRO A 30 -8.07 -27.54 7.84
C PRO A 30 -7.36 -26.29 8.36
N PRO A 31 -6.72 -25.48 7.50
CA PRO A 31 -6.05 -24.27 7.95
C PRO A 31 -7.06 -23.46 8.76
N ALA A 32 -6.68 -23.12 10.00
CA ALA A 32 -7.51 -22.28 10.85
C ALA A 32 -7.87 -21.02 10.06
N LYS A 33 -9.17 -20.72 9.96
CA LYS A 33 -9.65 -19.51 9.28
C LYS A 33 -8.88 -18.33 9.86
N ALA A 34 -8.15 -17.60 9.02
CA ALA A 34 -7.36 -16.46 9.47
C ALA A 34 -8.27 -15.54 10.29
N PRO A 35 -7.82 -15.06 11.46
CA PRO A 35 -8.65 -14.19 12.29
C PRO A 35 -9.08 -12.99 11.46
N GLU A 36 -10.38 -12.73 11.46
CA GLU A 36 -10.97 -11.57 10.78
C GLU A 36 -10.33 -10.32 11.38
N LYS A 37 -9.67 -9.51 10.53
CA LYS A 37 -8.97 -8.30 10.99
C LYS A 37 -10.01 -7.36 11.60
N GLN A 38 -10.03 -7.26 12.93
CA GLN A 38 -10.87 -6.28 13.61
C GLN A 38 -10.44 -4.87 13.20
N PRO A 39 -11.37 -3.95 12.94
CA PRO A 39 -11.03 -2.55 12.69
C PRO A 39 -10.21 -1.97 13.86
N PRO A 40 -9.20 -1.13 13.57
CA PRO A 40 -8.38 -0.50 14.60
C PRO A 40 -9.21 0.48 15.44
N SER A 41 -8.72 0.84 16.63
CA SER A 41 -9.29 1.97 17.37
C SER A 41 -9.20 3.26 16.55
N LEU A 42 -10.03 4.26 16.87
CA LEU A 42 -9.93 5.57 16.22
C LEU A 42 -8.55 6.23 16.38
N ALA A 43 -7.93 6.10 17.56
CA ALA A 43 -6.60 6.66 17.82
C ALA A 43 -5.55 6.00 16.92
N GLU A 44 -5.62 4.69 16.78
CA GLU A 44 -4.75 3.93 15.89
C GLU A 44 -5.02 4.24 14.41
N ALA A 45 -6.29 4.36 14.00
CA ALA A 45 -6.65 4.78 12.64
C ALA A 45 -6.05 6.15 12.30
N ARG A 46 -6.15 7.13 13.21
CA ARG A 46 -5.50 8.43 13.06
C ARG A 46 -3.98 8.30 12.91
N ALA A 47 -3.33 7.55 13.79
CA ALA A 47 -1.88 7.37 13.77
C ALA A 47 -1.40 6.71 12.46
N ARG A 48 -2.09 5.65 12.02
CA ARG A 48 -1.82 4.97 10.74
C ARG A 48 -1.99 5.92 9.56
N ALA A 49 -3.05 6.73 9.52
CA ALA A 49 -3.26 7.70 8.45
C ALA A 49 -2.18 8.79 8.41
N GLN A 50 -1.73 9.27 9.57
CA GLN A 50 -0.65 10.25 9.66
C GLN A 50 0.67 9.66 9.14
N LEU A 51 1.01 8.45 9.56
CA LEU A 51 2.22 7.76 9.09
C LEU A 51 2.18 7.47 7.59
N LEU A 52 1.05 6.98 7.08
CA LEU A 52 0.85 6.73 5.65
C LEU A 52 0.97 8.02 4.85
N HIS A 53 0.36 9.12 5.33
CA HIS A 53 0.47 10.41 4.67
C HIS A 53 1.94 10.85 4.54
N GLU A 54 2.68 10.86 5.65
CA GLU A 54 4.09 11.26 5.66
C GLU A 54 4.93 10.36 4.74
N THR A 55 4.70 9.05 4.79
CA THR A 55 5.41 8.08 3.97
C THR A 55 5.20 8.36 2.49
N LEU A 56 3.95 8.54 2.05
CA LEU A 56 3.62 8.76 0.63
C LEU A 56 4.04 10.15 0.16
N HIS A 57 3.90 11.17 1.02
CA HIS A 57 4.41 12.52 0.77
C HIS A 57 5.92 12.52 0.53
N SER A 58 6.69 11.97 1.47
CA SER A 58 8.14 11.90 1.38
C SER A 58 8.61 11.02 0.22
N THR A 59 7.92 9.90 -0.04
CA THR A 59 8.22 9.05 -1.20
C THR A 59 8.00 9.78 -2.51
N LEU A 60 6.90 10.51 -2.67
CA LEU A 60 6.65 11.30 -3.89
C LEU A 60 7.77 12.30 -4.15
N HIS A 61 8.27 12.95 -3.11
CA HIS A 61 9.36 13.91 -3.22
C HIS A 61 10.67 13.26 -3.66
N VAL A 62 11.06 12.16 -3.00
CA VAL A 62 12.29 11.43 -3.32
C VAL A 62 12.22 10.87 -4.74
N VAL A 63 11.10 10.24 -5.11
CA VAL A 63 10.93 9.64 -6.42
C VAL A 63 10.94 10.69 -7.53
N HIS A 64 10.23 11.81 -7.36
CA HIS A 64 10.28 12.89 -8.34
C HIS A 64 11.68 13.48 -8.49
N ARG A 65 12.39 13.73 -7.38
CA ARG A 65 13.70 14.38 -7.40
C ARG A 65 14.78 13.47 -8.00
N ASP A 66 14.83 12.22 -7.56
CA ASP A 66 15.98 11.34 -7.81
C ASP A 66 15.78 10.47 -9.06
N PHE A 67 14.54 10.12 -9.40
CA PHE A 67 14.26 9.10 -10.41
C PHE A 67 13.41 9.58 -11.59
N TYR A 68 12.59 10.62 -11.43
CA TYR A 68 11.74 11.09 -12.52
C TYR A 68 12.51 12.00 -13.49
N ARG A 69 12.38 11.72 -14.78
CA ARG A 69 12.87 12.56 -15.89
C ARG A 69 11.72 12.78 -16.85
N GLU A 70 11.45 14.05 -17.14
CA GLU A 70 10.34 14.45 -18.01
C GLU A 70 10.48 13.87 -19.41
N ASP A 71 11.70 13.85 -19.95
CA ASP A 71 12.00 13.43 -21.32
C ASP A 71 11.96 11.91 -21.53
N ASP A 72 11.92 11.11 -20.45
CA ASP A 72 11.94 9.64 -20.53
C ASP A 72 10.57 9.04 -20.90
N GLY A 73 9.51 9.86 -20.98
CA GLY A 73 8.15 9.42 -21.32
C GLY A 73 7.50 8.49 -20.28
N LEU A 74 8.10 8.37 -19.09
CA LEU A 74 7.60 7.52 -18.01
C LEU A 74 6.36 8.14 -17.35
N PRO A 75 5.42 7.33 -16.81
CA PRO A 75 4.29 7.84 -16.04
C PRO A 75 4.76 8.67 -14.84
N ILE A 76 4.07 9.78 -14.57
CA ILE A 76 4.32 10.62 -13.40
C ILE A 76 4.19 9.76 -12.13
N PRO A 77 5.10 9.87 -11.14
CA PRO A 77 5.11 9.04 -9.94
C PRO A 77 3.75 8.91 -9.23
N ALA A 78 2.99 10.01 -9.12
CA ALA A 78 1.65 10.01 -8.51
C ALA A 78 0.65 9.09 -9.24
N ALA A 79 0.75 8.97 -10.57
CA ALA A 79 -0.08 8.06 -11.35
C ALA A 79 0.29 6.60 -11.08
N SER A 80 1.60 6.30 -11.01
CA SER A 80 2.09 4.95 -10.69
C SER A 80 1.66 4.46 -9.30
N MET A 81 1.57 5.38 -8.33
CA MET A 81 1.13 5.06 -6.96
C MET A 81 -0.35 4.67 -6.84
N THR A 82 -1.19 4.91 -7.86
CA THR A 82 -2.59 4.43 -7.83
C THR A 82 -2.69 2.91 -7.70
N ARG A 83 -1.70 2.17 -8.19
CA ARG A 83 -1.60 0.71 -7.98
C ARG A 83 -1.34 0.34 -6.53
N VAL A 84 -0.52 1.13 -5.83
CA VAL A 84 -0.28 0.98 -4.38
C VAL A 84 -1.57 1.25 -3.62
N PHE A 85 -2.35 2.27 -4.03
CA PHE A 85 -3.62 2.60 -3.38
C PHE A 85 -4.61 1.45 -3.47
N ARG A 86 -4.74 0.86 -4.67
CA ARG A 86 -5.58 -0.33 -4.88
C ARG A 86 -5.14 -1.50 -3.99
N HIS A 87 -3.84 -1.74 -3.84
CA HIS A 87 -3.35 -2.82 -2.99
C HIS A 87 -3.63 -2.56 -1.50
N LEU A 88 -3.50 -1.31 -1.03
CA LEU A 88 -3.84 -0.93 0.34
C LEU A 88 -5.35 -1.06 0.61
N GLU A 89 -6.18 -0.80 -0.39
CA GLU A 89 -7.62 -1.03 -0.32
C GLU A 89 -7.93 -2.52 -0.24
N GLU A 90 -7.40 -3.33 -1.15
CA GLU A 90 -7.63 -4.78 -1.24
C GLU A 90 -7.14 -5.53 0.02
N GLU A 91 -5.95 -5.22 0.52
CA GLU A 91 -5.31 -6.00 1.58
C GLU A 91 -5.58 -5.47 2.99
N GLN A 92 -5.84 -4.16 3.12
CA GLN A 92 -5.93 -3.47 4.41
C GLN A 92 -7.22 -2.68 4.59
N GLY A 93 -8.08 -2.60 3.57
CA GLY A 93 -9.30 -1.79 3.62
C GLY A 93 -9.02 -0.29 3.76
N VAL A 94 -7.82 0.17 3.36
CA VAL A 94 -7.43 1.59 3.40
C VAL A 94 -7.59 2.18 2.02
N VAL A 95 -8.53 3.12 1.87
CA VAL A 95 -8.80 3.80 0.60
C VAL A 95 -8.01 5.10 0.55
N LEU A 96 -7.20 5.28 -0.50
CA LEU A 96 -6.42 6.50 -0.72
C LEU A 96 -6.83 7.19 -2.01
N ARG A 97 -6.80 8.52 -2.02
CA ARG A 97 -7.13 9.32 -3.20
C ARG A 97 -6.37 10.63 -3.25
N TRP A 98 -5.90 10.99 -4.43
CA TRP A 98 -5.37 12.33 -4.69
C TRP A 98 -6.50 13.35 -4.74
N LEU A 99 -6.24 14.55 -4.21
CA LEU A 99 -7.16 15.68 -4.18
C LEU A 99 -6.48 16.88 -4.83
N ALA A 100 -7.13 17.48 -5.82
CA ALA A 100 -6.70 18.78 -6.35
C ALA A 100 -7.06 19.87 -5.33
N VAL A 101 -6.07 20.65 -4.91
CA VAL A 101 -6.23 21.73 -3.94
C VAL A 101 -5.89 23.06 -4.62
N ASP A 102 -4.65 23.23 -5.07
CA ASP A 102 -4.26 24.39 -5.87
C ASP A 102 -4.27 24.09 -7.38
N GLY A 103 -4.73 25.06 -8.16
CA GLY A 103 -4.73 25.00 -9.62
C GLY A 103 -5.77 24.06 -10.22
N GLU A 104 -5.71 23.87 -11.54
CA GLU A 104 -6.58 22.92 -12.22
C GLU A 104 -6.13 21.48 -11.93
N ALA A 105 -7.10 20.61 -11.71
CA ALA A 105 -6.83 19.20 -11.47
C ALA A 105 -6.18 18.58 -12.72
N MET A 106 -4.94 18.11 -12.60
CA MET A 106 -4.25 17.39 -13.69
C MET A 106 -5.01 16.13 -14.15
N ASN A 107 -5.87 15.59 -13.27
CA ASN A 107 -6.83 14.56 -13.60
C ASN A 107 -8.19 14.94 -12.98
N VAL A 108 -9.26 14.82 -13.76
CA VAL A 108 -10.65 15.05 -13.32
C VAL A 108 -11.02 14.21 -12.09
N ASP A 109 -10.45 13.02 -11.95
CA ASP A 109 -10.68 12.13 -10.80
C ASP A 109 -10.21 12.71 -9.47
N HIS A 110 -9.32 13.71 -9.51
CA HIS A 110 -8.77 14.35 -8.32
C HIS A 110 -9.63 15.52 -7.82
N LYS A 111 -10.66 15.95 -8.58
CA LYS A 111 -11.59 16.97 -8.11
C LYS A 111 -12.32 16.54 -6.84
N ALA A 112 -12.66 17.50 -5.99
CA ALA A 112 -13.49 17.26 -4.81
C ALA A 112 -14.88 16.79 -5.23
N ARG A 113 -15.35 15.70 -4.61
CA ARG A 113 -16.58 14.97 -4.96
C ARG A 113 -17.70 15.23 -3.96
N ASP A 114 -17.36 15.27 -2.68
CA ASP A 114 -18.32 15.43 -1.58
C ASP A 114 -18.03 16.67 -0.71
N ASP A 115 -18.87 16.91 0.29
CA ASP A 115 -18.75 18.06 1.18
C ASP A 115 -17.50 18.01 2.06
N PHE A 116 -17.08 16.82 2.50
CA PHE A 116 -15.85 16.63 3.24
C PHE A 116 -14.65 17.09 2.41
N GLU A 117 -14.58 16.68 1.16
CA GLU A 117 -13.46 17.00 0.27
C GLU A 117 -13.44 18.48 -0.09
N ARG A 118 -14.61 19.09 -0.32
CA ARG A 118 -14.71 20.55 -0.53
C ARG A 118 -14.26 21.33 0.69
N ALA A 119 -14.61 20.87 1.89
CA ALA A 119 -14.14 21.48 3.14
C ALA A 119 -12.64 21.28 3.35
N ALA A 120 -12.13 20.09 3.02
CA ALA A 120 -10.70 19.78 3.07
C ALA A 120 -9.87 20.67 2.14
N VAL A 121 -10.32 20.89 0.89
CA VAL A 121 -9.65 21.82 -0.04
C VAL A 121 -9.54 23.21 0.60
N LYS A 122 -10.63 23.74 1.16
CA LYS A 122 -10.64 25.06 1.81
C LYS A 122 -9.69 25.12 3.00
N ALA A 123 -9.68 24.09 3.85
CA ALA A 123 -8.79 24.02 5.01
C ALA A 123 -7.32 24.00 4.58
N ILE A 124 -6.96 23.14 3.63
CA ILE A 124 -5.58 23.03 3.15
C ILE A 124 -5.13 24.33 2.45
N GLN A 125 -5.98 24.96 1.65
CA GLN A 125 -5.65 26.25 1.02
C GLN A 125 -5.45 27.37 2.03
N ALA A 126 -6.23 27.40 3.11
CA ALA A 126 -6.21 28.49 4.07
C ALA A 126 -4.97 28.46 4.97
N ASP A 127 -4.64 27.30 5.53
CA ASP A 127 -3.57 27.19 6.53
C ASP A 127 -2.80 25.85 6.49
N GLN A 128 -2.97 25.08 5.42
CA GLN A 128 -2.29 23.79 5.20
C GLN A 128 -2.58 22.76 6.29
N LYS A 129 -3.61 22.97 7.12
CA LYS A 129 -3.95 22.03 8.18
C LYS A 129 -4.64 20.79 7.62
N PRO A 130 -4.40 19.62 8.24
CA PRO A 130 -5.16 18.43 7.93
C PRO A 130 -6.63 18.62 8.34
N PHE A 131 -7.53 18.10 7.51
CA PHE A 131 -8.96 18.05 7.78
C PHE A 131 -9.38 16.60 8.04
N GLU A 132 -10.14 16.36 9.10
CA GLU A 132 -10.52 15.01 9.55
C GLU A 132 -12.02 14.90 9.77
N SER A 133 -12.59 13.72 9.50
CA SER A 133 -13.96 13.36 9.87
C SER A 133 -14.05 11.93 10.40
N ARG A 134 -15.14 11.65 11.12
CA ARG A 134 -15.42 10.37 11.77
C ARG A 134 -16.91 10.10 11.64
N GLU A 135 -17.30 9.39 10.60
CA GLU A 135 -18.71 9.19 10.25
C GLU A 135 -18.94 7.74 9.82
N GLY A 136 -20.00 7.11 10.33
CA GLY A 136 -20.41 5.77 9.91
C GLY A 136 -19.33 4.68 10.08
N GLY A 137 -18.49 4.77 11.11
CA GLY A 137 -17.38 3.84 11.33
C GLY A 137 -16.20 4.03 10.37
N VAL A 138 -16.17 5.10 9.58
CA VAL A 138 -15.07 5.47 8.70
C VAL A 138 -14.40 6.73 9.23
N TYR A 139 -13.08 6.63 9.38
CA TYR A 139 -12.22 7.76 9.65
C TYR A 139 -11.65 8.25 8.32
N ARG A 140 -11.79 9.55 8.03
CA ARG A 140 -11.20 10.20 6.85
C ARG A 140 -10.23 11.28 7.30
N ARG A 141 -9.07 11.33 6.66
CA ARG A 141 -8.07 12.39 6.81
C ARG A 141 -7.68 12.91 5.43
N ALA A 142 -7.80 14.20 5.22
CA ALA A 142 -7.23 14.91 4.08
C ALA A 142 -6.08 15.77 4.59
N ALA A 143 -4.92 15.67 3.96
CA ALA A 143 -3.76 16.48 4.33
C ALA A 143 -2.95 16.90 3.10
N ALA A 144 -2.15 17.95 3.25
CA ALA A 144 -1.45 18.62 2.17
C ALA A 144 -0.27 17.78 1.66
N ILE A 145 -0.17 17.65 0.33
CA ILE A 145 1.05 17.27 -0.36
C ILE A 145 1.66 18.55 -0.92
N THR A 146 2.77 19.00 -0.34
CA THR A 146 3.49 20.17 -0.84
C THR A 146 4.10 19.88 -2.21
N LEU A 147 3.82 20.73 -3.18
CA LEU A 147 4.36 20.69 -4.52
C LEU A 147 5.49 21.71 -4.59
N ARG A 148 6.72 21.22 -4.39
CA ARG A 148 7.96 22.03 -4.50
C ARG A 148 8.41 22.16 -5.95
N SER A 149 9.48 22.94 -6.20
CA SER A 149 9.98 23.31 -7.53
C SER A 149 9.95 22.21 -8.61
N GLU A 150 10.37 20.98 -8.30
CA GLU A 150 10.34 19.85 -9.25
C GLU A 150 8.91 19.47 -9.64
N CYS A 151 8.00 19.44 -8.68
CA CYS A 151 6.57 19.16 -8.90
C CYS A 151 5.91 20.27 -9.73
N LEU A 152 6.33 21.52 -9.54
CA LEU A 152 5.72 22.69 -10.19
C LEU A 152 5.93 22.72 -11.71
N LYS A 153 6.92 21.99 -12.25
CA LYS A 153 7.14 21.89 -13.70
C LYS A 153 5.90 21.35 -14.43
N CYS A 154 5.29 20.30 -13.89
CA CYS A 154 4.12 19.67 -14.50
C CYS A 154 2.79 20.17 -13.91
N HIS A 155 2.78 20.52 -12.62
CA HIS A 155 1.55 20.98 -11.95
C HIS A 155 1.19 22.43 -12.29
N VAL A 156 2.17 23.27 -12.62
CA VAL A 156 1.97 24.68 -12.96
C VAL A 156 2.93 25.07 -14.11
N PRO A 157 2.70 24.56 -15.34
CA PRO A 157 3.67 24.72 -16.44
C PRO A 157 3.93 26.19 -16.81
N ASN A 158 2.92 27.05 -16.64
CA ASN A 158 3.01 28.49 -16.89
C ASN A 158 3.15 29.31 -15.58
N ARG A 159 3.86 28.79 -14.58
CA ARG A 159 4.01 29.45 -13.28
C ARG A 159 4.68 30.83 -13.40
N LYS A 160 4.17 31.79 -12.63
CA LYS A 160 4.73 33.14 -12.49
C LYS A 160 5.54 33.33 -11.19
N SER A 161 5.49 32.35 -10.28
CA SER A 161 6.24 32.33 -9.02
C SER A 161 6.81 30.93 -8.75
N LEU A 162 7.76 30.85 -7.82
CA LEU A 162 8.34 29.60 -7.30
C LEU A 162 7.78 29.24 -5.91
N GLU A 163 6.74 29.95 -5.47
CA GLU A 163 6.06 29.62 -4.23
C GLU A 163 5.47 28.21 -4.33
N ASP A 164 5.47 27.51 -3.19
CA ASP A 164 4.88 26.19 -3.10
C ASP A 164 3.40 26.22 -3.50
N ARG A 165 2.93 25.08 -4.03
CA ARG A 165 1.52 24.79 -4.22
C ARG A 165 1.17 23.54 -3.44
N PHE A 166 -0.12 23.29 -3.30
CA PHE A 166 -0.61 22.15 -2.55
C PHE A 166 -1.49 21.27 -3.43
N ALA A 167 -1.24 19.98 -3.36
CA ALA A 167 -2.26 18.96 -3.60
C ALA A 167 -2.73 18.41 -2.25
N GLY A 168 -3.68 17.48 -2.27
CA GLY A 168 -4.12 16.76 -1.10
C GLY A 168 -4.01 15.26 -1.29
N LEU A 169 -3.82 14.56 -0.18
CA LEU A 169 -4.01 13.12 -0.09
C LEU A 169 -5.11 12.85 0.93
N ILE A 170 -6.16 12.16 0.48
CA ILE A 170 -7.23 11.65 1.33
C ILE A 170 -6.92 10.20 1.66
N ILE A 171 -7.00 9.86 2.94
CA ILE A 171 -6.90 8.51 3.47
C ILE A 171 -8.18 8.21 4.24
N SER A 172 -8.87 7.15 3.85
CA SER A 172 -10.07 6.66 4.52
C SER A 172 -9.81 5.24 5.02
N MET A 173 -10.22 4.94 6.25
CA MET A 173 -10.11 3.59 6.80
C MET A 173 -11.24 3.32 7.78
N PRO A 174 -11.68 2.05 7.91
CA PRO A 174 -12.59 1.66 8.95
C PRO A 174 -11.91 1.86 10.32
N PHE A 175 -12.70 2.22 11.31
CA PHE A 175 -12.28 2.17 12.70
C PHE A 175 -13.37 1.47 13.51
N ALA A 176 -12.99 0.82 14.59
CA ALA A 176 -13.94 0.26 15.53
C ALA A 176 -14.67 1.44 16.18
N ALA A 177 -15.96 1.57 15.86
CA ALA A 177 -16.88 2.36 16.65
C ALA A 177 -17.05 1.64 17.98
N GLY A 178 -16.13 1.89 18.91
CA GLY A 178 -16.01 1.19 20.18
C GLY A 178 -16.00 2.17 21.35
N GLU A 179 -17.17 2.18 22.01
CA GLU A 179 -17.52 2.59 23.40
C GLU A 179 -17.30 4.04 23.85
#